data_AF-A0A0D2SKW1-F1
#
_entry.id   AF-A0A0D2SKW1-F1
#
_cell.length_a   1.000
_cell.length_b   1.000
_cell.length_c   1.000
_cell.angle_alpha   90.00
_cell.angle_beta   90.00
_cell.angle_gamma   90.00
#
_symmetry.space_group_name_H-M   'P 1'
#
loop_
_entity.id
_entity.type
_entity.pdbx_description
1 polymer ?
#
loop_
_entity_poly.entity_id
_entity_poly.type
_entity_poly.pdbx_seq_one_letter_code
_entity_poly.pdbx_strand_id
1 'polypeptide(L)'
;MAELAVDKHVKYILAVEKNKDSFESVVMDHLRMNGAYWGLTALDLLGKLDSVNVDEVISWILKCQHESGGFSGNIGHDPHILYTLSAVQVLALFNKLDVLDIDKVATYITGLQNEDGSFSGDMWGEVDTRFSYIAICCLSILCCLDKINVEKAVSYILSCKNLDGGFGCTPGGDFLLCGSSCSYGISALC
;
A
#
# COMPACT_ATOMS: atom_id res chain seq x y z
N MET A 1 -13.93 -1.90 -33.60
CA MET A 1 -12.94 -1.70 -32.52
C MET A 1 -13.71 -1.45 -31.24
N ALA A 2 -13.38 -2.15 -30.16
CA ALA A 2 -13.92 -1.81 -28.85
C ALA A 2 -13.21 -0.54 -28.35
N GLU A 3 -13.98 0.44 -27.89
CA GLU A 3 -13.45 1.70 -27.36
C GLU A 3 -13.64 1.72 -25.85
N LEU A 4 -12.62 2.20 -25.12
CA LEU A 4 -12.66 2.30 -23.67
C LEU A 4 -13.63 3.42 -23.26
N ALA A 5 -14.62 3.08 -22.44
CA ALA A 5 -15.64 4.04 -22.00
C ALA A 5 -15.14 4.94 -20.86
N VAL A 6 -14.13 5.77 -21.14
CA VAL A 6 -13.42 6.63 -20.16
C VAL A 6 -14.38 7.40 -19.27
N ASP A 7 -15.35 8.11 -19.85
CA ASP A 7 -16.29 8.95 -19.09
C ASP A 7 -17.15 8.13 -18.09
N LYS A 8 -17.48 6.88 -18.44
CA LYS A 8 -18.23 5.99 -17.54
C LYS A 8 -17.35 5.55 -16.36
N HIS A 9 -16.08 5.26 -16.61
CA HIS A 9 -15.13 4.91 -15.56
C HIS A 9 -14.89 6.09 -14.60
N VAL A 10 -14.64 7.28 -15.13
CA VAL A 10 -14.46 8.50 -14.31
C VAL A 10 -15.71 8.76 -13.46
N LYS A 11 -16.90 8.73 -14.07
CA LYS A 11 -18.16 8.94 -13.36
C LYS A 11 -18.38 7.91 -12.25
N TYR A 12 -18.03 6.64 -12.50
CA TYR A 12 -18.13 5.58 -11.50
C TYR A 12 -17.20 5.84 -10.31
N ILE A 13 -15.91 6.13 -10.56
CA ILE A 13 -14.92 6.37 -9.50
C ILE A 13 -15.36 7.56 -8.62
N LEU A 14 -15.78 8.67 -9.24
CA LEU A 14 -16.26 9.85 -8.51
C LEU A 14 -17.58 9.59 -7.76
N ALA A 15 -18.44 8.68 -8.24
CA ALA A 15 -19.68 8.33 -7.55
C ALA A 15 -19.43 7.45 -6.32
N VAL A 16 -18.46 6.54 -6.38
CA VAL A 16 -18.07 5.69 -5.24
C VAL A 16 -17.53 6.54 -4.09
N GLU A 17 -16.75 7.59 -4.39
CA GLU A 17 -16.25 8.54 -3.37
C GLU A 17 -17.40 9.24 -2.62
N LYS A 18 -18.47 9.63 -3.34
CA LYS A 18 -19.60 10.39 -2.78
C LYS A 18 -20.60 9.54 -1.99
N ASN A 19 -20.69 8.25 -2.26
CA ASN A 19 -21.69 7.39 -1.64
C ASN A 19 -21.20 6.84 -0.29
N LYS A 20 -21.18 7.70 0.74
CA LYS A 20 -20.59 7.37 2.05
C LYS A 20 -21.55 6.65 3.01
N ASP A 21 -22.85 6.73 2.75
CA ASP A 21 -23.92 6.29 3.68
C ASP A 21 -24.56 4.93 3.31
N SER A 22 -24.14 4.30 2.20
CA SER A 22 -24.66 2.98 1.84
C SER A 22 -24.12 1.89 2.76
N PHE A 23 -24.86 0.79 2.90
CA PHE A 23 -24.42 -0.37 3.68
C PHE A 23 -23.05 -0.88 3.20
N GLU A 24 -22.86 -0.94 1.88
CA GLU A 24 -21.60 -1.35 1.26
C GLU A 24 -20.46 -0.40 1.62
N SER A 25 -20.71 0.91 1.65
CA SER A 25 -19.70 1.90 2.07
C SER A 25 -19.25 1.67 3.52
N VAL A 26 -20.20 1.40 4.43
CA VAL A 26 -19.90 1.14 5.84
C VAL A 26 -19.09 -0.15 6.00
N VAL A 27 -19.45 -1.22 5.29
CA VAL A 27 -18.71 -2.50 5.34
C VAL A 27 -17.28 -2.34 4.79
N MET A 28 -17.10 -1.49 3.79
CA MET A 28 -15.81 -1.25 3.13
C MET A 28 -15.00 -0.10 3.77
N ASP A 29 -15.45 0.47 4.89
CA ASP A 29 -14.85 1.66 5.47
C ASP A 29 -13.38 1.45 5.86
N HIS A 30 -13.03 0.26 6.34
CA HIS A 30 -11.65 -0.12 6.66
C HIS A 30 -10.74 -0.23 5.42
N LEU A 31 -11.27 -0.27 4.20
CA LEU A 31 -10.49 -0.37 2.95
C LEU A 31 -10.37 0.95 2.19
N ARG A 32 -10.87 2.05 2.77
CA ARG A 32 -11.04 3.32 2.07
C ARG A 32 -9.74 3.91 1.55
N MET A 33 -8.65 3.79 2.30
CA MET A 33 -7.29 4.20 1.86
C MET A 33 -6.84 3.45 0.61
N ASN A 34 -7.03 2.13 0.58
CA ASN A 34 -6.69 1.33 -0.60
C ASN A 34 -7.63 1.65 -1.78
N GLY A 35 -8.92 1.85 -1.51
CA GLY A 35 -9.90 2.27 -2.51
C GLY A 35 -9.55 3.63 -3.13
N ALA A 36 -9.09 4.59 -2.33
CA ALA A 36 -8.61 5.87 -2.81
C ALA A 36 -7.39 5.69 -3.71
N TYR A 37 -6.38 4.91 -3.30
CA TYR A 37 -5.23 4.59 -4.14
C TYR A 37 -5.63 3.99 -5.50
N TRP A 38 -6.49 2.97 -5.51
CA TRP A 38 -6.93 2.33 -6.76
C TRP A 38 -7.73 3.28 -7.65
N GLY A 39 -8.66 4.04 -7.07
CA GLY A 39 -9.48 5.00 -7.81
C GLY A 39 -8.65 6.13 -8.41
N LEU A 40 -7.72 6.69 -7.63
CA LEU A 40 -6.86 7.79 -8.07
C LEU A 40 -5.83 7.34 -9.11
N THR A 41 -5.23 6.16 -8.93
CA THR A 41 -4.33 5.58 -9.94
C THR A 41 -5.07 5.32 -11.25
N ALA A 42 -6.32 4.82 -11.18
CA ALA A 42 -7.14 4.64 -12.39
C ALA A 42 -7.44 5.98 -13.07
N LEU A 43 -7.72 7.05 -12.32
CA LEU A 43 -7.91 8.39 -12.88
C LEU A 43 -6.62 8.94 -13.51
N ASP A 44 -5.47 8.73 -12.88
CA ASP A 44 -4.17 9.12 -13.42
C ASP A 44 -3.87 8.42 -14.75
N LEU A 45 -4.07 7.10 -14.82
CA LEU A 45 -3.93 6.32 -16.06
C LEU A 45 -4.88 6.78 -17.17
N LEU A 46 -6.04 7.34 -16.82
CA LEU A 46 -7.02 7.91 -17.75
C LEU A 46 -6.74 9.37 -18.10
N GLY A 47 -5.73 10.01 -17.50
CA GLY A 47 -5.42 11.43 -17.67
C GLY A 47 -6.52 12.35 -17.11
N LYS A 48 -7.15 11.92 -16.01
CA LYS A 48 -8.30 12.58 -15.37
C LYS A 48 -8.11 12.83 -13.88
N LEU A 49 -6.86 12.84 -13.41
CA LEU A 49 -6.52 13.08 -12.01
C LEU A 49 -6.94 14.47 -11.51
N ASP A 50 -7.02 15.44 -12.42
CA ASP A 50 -7.55 16.79 -12.23
C ASP A 50 -9.06 16.84 -11.92
N SER A 51 -9.77 15.71 -12.02
CA SER A 51 -11.20 15.60 -11.70
C SER A 51 -11.48 15.50 -10.19
N VAL A 52 -10.44 15.40 -9.34
CA VAL A 52 -10.57 15.30 -7.88
C VAL A 52 -10.00 16.52 -7.15
N ASN A 53 -10.51 16.78 -5.96
CA ASN A 53 -9.97 17.80 -5.07
C ASN A 53 -8.77 17.26 -4.30
N VAL A 54 -7.56 17.56 -4.80
CA VAL A 54 -6.30 17.07 -4.22
C VAL A 54 -6.14 17.48 -2.75
N ASP A 55 -6.47 18.72 -2.39
CA ASP A 55 -6.32 19.22 -1.01
C ASP A 55 -7.26 18.50 -0.02
N GLU A 56 -8.47 18.16 -0.47
CA GLU A 56 -9.42 17.38 0.33
C GLU A 56 -8.90 15.96 0.59
N VAL A 57 -8.35 15.31 -0.44
CA VAL A 57 -7.78 13.97 -0.32
C VAL A 57 -6.57 13.98 0.63
N ILE A 58 -5.64 14.94 0.47
CA ILE A 58 -4.47 15.05 1.35
C ILE A 58 -4.89 15.31 2.79
N SER A 59 -5.84 16.22 3.01
CA SER A 59 -6.39 16.52 4.34
C SER A 59 -6.98 15.27 5.01
N TRP A 60 -7.68 14.44 4.25
CA TRP A 60 -8.22 13.17 4.76
C TRP A 60 -7.13 12.13 5.04
N ILE A 61 -6.13 11.98 4.16
CA ILE A 61 -5.00 11.06 4.36
C ILE A 61 -4.27 11.39 5.66
N LEU A 62 -3.95 12.67 5.89
CA LEU A 62 -3.25 13.11 7.10
C LEU A 62 -4.05 12.84 8.39
N LYS A 63 -5.39 12.87 8.33
CA LYS A 63 -6.25 12.48 9.47
C LYS A 63 -6.23 10.98 9.75
N CYS A 64 -5.81 10.16 8.81
CA CYS A 64 -5.64 8.72 8.98
C CYS A 64 -4.23 8.35 9.51
N GLN A 65 -3.34 9.32 9.69
CA GLN A 65 -2.00 9.07 10.22
C GLN A 65 -2.06 8.86 11.75
N HIS A 66 -1.39 7.81 12.22
CA HIS A 66 -1.33 7.46 13.64
C HIS A 66 -0.07 7.99 14.31
N GLU A 67 -0.06 8.05 15.65
CA GLU A 67 1.10 8.47 16.43
C GLU A 67 2.32 7.57 16.21
N SER A 68 2.08 6.30 15.90
CA SER A 68 3.11 5.31 15.56
C SER A 68 3.84 5.60 14.24
N GLY A 69 3.27 6.46 13.38
CA GLY A 69 3.81 6.79 12.05
C GLY A 69 3.10 6.09 10.89
N GLY A 70 2.42 4.97 11.14
CA GLY A 70 1.62 4.26 10.16
C GLY A 70 0.29 4.97 9.86
N PHE A 71 -0.35 4.56 8.76
CA PHE A 71 -1.68 5.02 8.37
C PHE A 71 -2.71 3.92 8.55
N SER A 72 -3.95 4.33 8.85
CA SER A 72 -5.11 3.47 8.94
C SER A 72 -5.91 3.44 7.63
N GLY A 73 -6.82 2.47 7.52
CA GLY A 73 -7.69 2.32 6.36
C GLY A 73 -8.73 3.44 6.22
N ASN A 74 -9.14 4.03 7.34
CA ASN A 74 -9.89 5.27 7.45
C ASN A 74 -9.72 5.85 8.86
N ILE A 75 -10.25 7.05 9.10
CA ILE A 75 -10.20 7.74 10.40
C ILE A 75 -10.83 6.85 11.49
N GLY A 76 -10.10 6.65 12.58
CA GLY A 76 -10.56 5.86 13.73
C GLY A 76 -10.30 4.35 13.63
N HIS A 77 -9.61 3.88 12.59
CA HIS A 77 -9.14 2.50 12.47
C HIS A 77 -7.68 2.34 12.87
N ASP A 78 -7.25 1.11 13.10
CA ASP A 78 -5.87 0.79 13.45
C ASP A 78 -4.91 0.99 12.26
N PRO A 79 -3.67 1.42 12.52
CA PRO A 79 -2.66 1.57 11.48
C PRO A 79 -2.16 0.21 10.99
N HIS A 80 -1.93 0.09 9.68
CA HIS A 80 -1.40 -1.12 9.07
C HIS A 80 -0.48 -0.76 7.90
N ILE A 81 0.54 -1.59 7.65
CA ILE A 81 1.54 -1.31 6.61
C ILE A 81 0.93 -1.21 5.19
N LEU A 82 -0.12 -2.00 4.91
CA LEU A 82 -0.93 -1.91 3.69
C LEU A 82 -1.45 -0.50 3.42
N TYR A 83 -2.12 0.11 4.39
CA TYR A 83 -2.70 1.45 4.24
C TYR A 83 -1.61 2.53 4.24
N THR A 84 -0.51 2.28 4.96
CA THR A 84 0.68 3.14 4.96
C THR A 84 1.27 3.27 3.56
N LEU A 85 1.46 2.16 2.84
CA LEU A 85 1.91 2.22 1.45
C LEU A 85 0.90 2.95 0.55
N SER A 86 -0.38 2.63 0.64
CA SER A 86 -1.41 3.28 -0.18
C SER A 86 -1.45 4.80 0.04
N ALA A 87 -1.33 5.25 1.29
CA ALA A 87 -1.23 6.68 1.61
C ALA A 87 0.00 7.33 0.97
N VAL A 88 1.17 6.70 1.11
CA VAL A 88 2.43 7.18 0.50
C VAL A 88 2.34 7.20 -1.02
N GLN A 89 1.74 6.19 -1.64
CA GLN A 89 1.55 6.13 -3.10
C GLN A 89 0.61 7.22 -3.60
N VAL A 90 -0.50 7.50 -2.90
CA VAL A 90 -1.39 8.60 -3.27
C VAL A 90 -0.69 9.95 -3.16
N LEU A 91 0.10 10.16 -2.11
CA LEU A 91 0.89 11.38 -1.95
C LEU A 91 1.99 11.49 -3.03
N ALA A 92 2.61 10.38 -3.42
CA ALA A 92 3.55 10.34 -4.54
C ALA A 92 2.88 10.66 -5.88
N LEU A 93 1.68 10.13 -6.15
CA LEU A 93 0.89 10.45 -7.35
C LEU A 93 0.61 11.95 -7.48
N PHE A 94 0.33 12.61 -6.36
CA PHE A 94 0.12 14.07 -6.34
C PHE A 94 1.42 14.89 -6.25
N ASN A 95 2.58 14.25 -6.19
CA ASN A 95 3.88 14.89 -5.93
C ASN A 95 3.86 15.75 -4.65
N LYS A 96 3.35 15.17 -3.56
CA LYS A 96 3.10 15.80 -2.26
C LYS A 96 3.70 15.01 -1.09
N LEU A 97 4.84 14.34 -1.30
CA LEU A 97 5.54 13.63 -0.23
C LEU A 97 6.12 14.57 0.83
N ASP A 98 6.31 15.85 0.52
CA ASP A 98 6.84 16.89 1.40
C ASP A 98 5.94 17.18 2.63
N VAL A 99 4.66 16.79 2.58
CA VAL A 99 3.74 16.95 3.72
C VAL A 99 3.95 15.90 4.81
N LEU A 100 4.74 14.85 4.53
CA LEU A 100 4.98 13.76 5.47
C LEU A 100 6.22 14.00 6.32
N ASP A 101 6.12 13.57 7.58
CA ASP A 101 7.31 13.22 8.36
C ASP A 101 7.83 11.85 7.88
N ILE A 102 8.76 11.89 6.92
CA ILE A 102 9.33 10.71 6.28
C ILE A 102 10.02 9.81 7.31
N ASP A 103 10.75 10.39 8.26
CA ASP A 103 11.47 9.64 9.29
C ASP A 103 10.51 8.86 10.19
N LYS A 104 9.36 9.46 10.53
CA LYS A 104 8.33 8.82 11.33
C LYS A 104 7.69 7.62 10.61
N VAL A 105 7.35 7.79 9.33
CA VAL A 105 6.80 6.69 8.51
C VAL A 105 7.83 5.57 8.34
N ALA A 106 9.09 5.93 8.06
CA ALA A 106 10.16 4.95 7.91
C ALA A 106 10.42 4.20 9.22
N THR A 107 10.41 4.90 10.37
CA THR A 107 10.57 4.28 11.69
C THR A 107 9.46 3.26 11.97
N TYR A 108 8.21 3.59 11.65
CA TYR A 108 7.09 2.64 11.76
C TYR A 108 7.36 1.35 10.96
N ILE A 109 7.75 1.48 9.69
CA ILE A 109 8.00 0.33 8.81
C ILE A 109 9.19 -0.50 9.30
N THR A 110 10.27 0.16 9.74
CA THR A 110 11.47 -0.54 10.24
C THR A 110 11.18 -1.33 11.50
N GLY A 111 10.30 -0.83 12.37
CA GLY A 111 9.84 -1.53 13.58
C GLY A 111 9.00 -2.78 13.30
N LEU A 112 8.54 -2.97 12.06
CA LEU A 112 7.79 -4.15 11.64
C LEU A 112 8.71 -5.26 11.08
N GLN A 113 10.01 -5.02 10.90
CA GLN A 113 10.94 -6.06 10.43
C GLN A 113 11.25 -7.05 11.56
N ASN A 114 10.99 -8.33 11.32
CA ASN A 114 11.25 -9.42 12.24
C ASN A 114 12.70 -9.93 12.12
N GLU A 115 13.16 -10.70 13.12
CA GLU A 115 14.54 -11.21 13.17
C GLU A 115 14.93 -12.10 11.99
N ASP A 116 13.94 -12.83 11.44
CA ASP A 116 14.07 -13.73 10.29
C ASP A 116 14.08 -13.00 8.93
N GLY A 117 13.87 -11.68 8.94
CA GLY A 117 13.82 -10.83 7.75
C GLY A 117 12.41 -10.58 7.20
N SER A 118 11.40 -11.29 7.70
CA SER A 118 10.01 -11.05 7.34
C SER A 118 9.52 -9.71 7.89
N PHE A 119 8.36 -9.25 7.41
CA PHE A 119 7.70 -8.06 7.92
C PHE A 119 6.34 -8.41 8.50
N SER A 120 6.04 -7.84 9.65
CA SER A 120 4.71 -7.89 10.26
C SER A 120 3.78 -6.84 9.62
N GLY A 121 2.49 -7.14 9.51
CA GLY A 121 1.50 -6.20 8.97
C GLY A 121 1.22 -5.01 9.89
N ASP A 122 1.25 -5.28 11.19
CA ASP A 122 1.01 -4.35 12.29
C ASP A 122 1.65 -4.86 13.60
N MET A 123 1.25 -4.28 14.73
CA MET A 123 1.75 -4.64 16.07
C MET A 123 1.31 -6.02 16.57
N TRP A 124 0.37 -6.69 15.91
CA TRP A 124 -0.13 -8.01 16.31
C TRP A 124 0.66 -9.16 15.69
N GLY A 125 1.59 -8.85 14.79
CA GLY A 125 2.62 -9.80 14.33
C GLY A 125 2.15 -10.77 13.25
N GLU A 126 1.10 -10.46 12.49
CA GLU A 126 0.78 -11.22 11.28
C GLU A 126 1.94 -11.12 10.29
N VAL A 127 2.45 -12.25 9.81
CA VAL A 127 3.52 -12.31 8.81
C VAL A 127 2.98 -12.81 7.48
N ASP A 128 3.22 -12.03 6.43
CA ASP A 128 2.91 -12.36 5.06
C ASP A 128 3.98 -11.79 4.14
N THR A 129 4.40 -12.56 3.13
CA THR A 129 5.39 -12.12 2.12
C THR A 129 4.98 -10.83 1.40
N ARG A 130 3.68 -10.56 1.27
CA ARG A 130 3.15 -9.28 0.78
C ARG A 130 3.66 -8.10 1.60
N PHE A 131 3.76 -8.23 2.92
CA PHE A 131 4.24 -7.16 3.80
C PHE A 131 5.72 -6.84 3.53
N SER A 132 6.51 -7.83 3.11
CA SER A 132 7.90 -7.59 2.68
C SER A 132 7.96 -6.71 1.43
N TYR A 133 7.08 -6.95 0.44
CA TYR A 133 6.98 -6.09 -0.74
C TYR A 133 6.50 -4.70 -0.38
N ILE A 134 5.48 -4.62 0.47
CA ILE A 134 4.88 -3.35 0.87
C ILE A 134 5.91 -2.48 1.62
N ALA A 135 6.68 -3.08 2.54
CA ALA A 135 7.72 -2.40 3.29
C ALA A 135 8.81 -1.85 2.36
N ILE A 136 9.36 -2.72 1.49
CA ILE A 136 10.44 -2.34 0.56
C ILE A 136 9.96 -1.29 -0.44
N CYS A 137 8.76 -1.45 -1.01
CA CYS A 137 8.18 -0.49 -1.94
C CYS A 137 7.97 0.89 -1.28
N CYS A 138 7.40 0.90 -0.07
CA CYS A 138 7.17 2.15 0.66
C CYS A 138 8.50 2.86 0.98
N LEU A 139 9.48 2.14 1.53
CA LEU A 139 10.80 2.71 1.83
C LEU A 139 11.57 3.11 0.58
N SER A 140 11.37 2.44 -0.56
CA SER A 140 11.95 2.85 -1.84
C SER A 140 11.36 4.17 -2.34
N ILE A 141 10.04 4.38 -2.22
CA ILE A 141 9.39 5.65 -2.59
C ILE A 141 9.90 6.78 -1.68
N LEU A 142 10.13 6.48 -0.40
CA LEU A 142 10.63 7.42 0.60
C LEU A 142 12.16 7.58 0.62
N CYS A 143 12.89 6.88 -0.25
CA CYS A 143 14.36 6.87 -0.30
C CYS A 143 15.03 6.52 1.05
N CYS A 144 14.44 5.57 1.80
CA CYS A 144 14.86 5.17 3.16
C CYS A 144 15.15 3.66 3.30
N LEU A 145 15.57 3.00 2.21
CA LEU A 145 15.86 1.55 2.22
C LEU A 145 17.03 1.17 3.13
N ASP A 146 17.93 2.10 3.40
CA ASP A 146 19.08 1.93 4.29
C ASP A 146 18.69 1.68 5.76
N LYS A 147 17.44 1.97 6.14
CA LYS A 147 16.94 1.77 7.50
C LYS A 147 16.55 0.33 7.83
N ILE A 148 16.45 -0.56 6.83
CA ILE A 148 16.09 -1.98 7.02
C ILE A 148 17.23 -2.91 6.63
N ASN A 149 17.19 -4.15 7.12
CA ASN A 149 18.08 -5.20 6.65
C ASN A 149 17.52 -5.82 5.35
N VAL A 150 17.91 -5.26 4.21
CA VAL A 150 17.47 -5.71 2.88
C VAL A 150 17.91 -7.16 2.60
N GLU A 151 19.13 -7.53 2.98
CA GLU A 151 19.67 -8.89 2.73
C GLU A 151 18.83 -9.97 3.42
N LYS A 152 18.40 -9.73 4.67
CA LYS A 152 17.51 -10.62 5.40
C LYS A 152 16.12 -10.67 4.76
N ALA A 153 15.58 -9.53 4.34
CA ALA A 153 14.28 -9.49 3.67
C ALA A 153 14.30 -10.32 2.37
N VAL A 154 15.32 -10.13 1.54
CA VAL A 154 15.55 -10.92 0.33
C VAL A 154 15.71 -12.41 0.65
N SER A 155 16.48 -12.75 1.67
CA SER A 155 16.66 -14.14 2.10
C SER A 155 15.35 -14.80 2.53
N TYR A 156 14.49 -14.07 3.25
CA TYR A 156 13.16 -14.55 3.64
C TYR A 156 12.28 -14.80 2.41
N ILE A 157 12.22 -13.86 1.48
CA ILE A 157 11.42 -14.00 0.24
C ILE A 157 11.89 -15.20 -0.59
N LEU A 158 13.21 -15.39 -0.73
CA LEU A 158 13.77 -16.54 -1.43
C LEU A 158 13.38 -17.87 -0.78
N SER A 159 13.21 -17.90 0.54
CA SER A 159 12.73 -19.09 1.25
C SER A 159 11.24 -19.40 1.01
N CYS A 160 10.46 -18.43 0.54
CA CYS A 160 9.07 -18.61 0.13
C CYS A 160 8.92 -19.15 -1.32
N LYS A 161 10.03 -19.37 -2.03
CA LYS A 161 10.01 -19.86 -3.41
C LYS A 161 9.69 -21.36 -3.49
N ASN A 162 8.68 -21.70 -4.27
CA ASN A 162 8.24 -23.06 -4.55
C ASN A 162 8.98 -23.67 -5.77
N LEU A 163 8.88 -25.00 -5.91
CA LEU A 163 9.53 -25.77 -6.99
C LEU A 163 9.04 -25.38 -8.39
N ASP A 164 7.82 -24.88 -8.50
CA ASP A 164 7.20 -24.37 -9.72
C ASP A 164 7.71 -22.97 -10.12
N GLY A 165 8.57 -22.36 -9.31
CA GLY A 165 9.10 -21.02 -9.50
C GLY A 165 8.19 -19.90 -8.99
N GLY A 166 7.05 -20.25 -8.39
CA GLY A 166 6.18 -19.29 -7.71
C GLY A 166 6.59 -19.02 -6.26
N PHE A 167 5.93 -18.08 -5.61
CA PHE A 167 6.16 -17.74 -4.21
C PHE A 167 4.88 -17.91 -3.37
N GLY A 168 5.02 -18.48 -2.18
CA GLY A 168 3.96 -18.59 -1.17
C GLY A 168 3.89 -17.36 -0.24
N CYS A 169 2.85 -17.29 0.60
CA CYS A 169 2.71 -16.23 1.62
C CYS A 169 3.73 -16.37 2.76
N THR A 170 4.19 -17.59 3.03
CA THR A 170 5.20 -17.92 4.04
C THR A 170 6.05 -19.10 3.52
N PRO A 171 7.21 -19.39 4.12
CA PRO A 171 8.04 -20.52 3.73
C PRO A 171 7.27 -21.84 3.82
N GLY A 172 7.21 -22.58 2.71
CA GLY A 172 6.42 -23.82 2.60
C GLY A 172 4.92 -23.62 2.35
N GLY A 173 4.47 -22.38 2.12
CA GLY A 173 3.09 -22.08 1.73
C GLY A 173 2.80 -22.34 0.25
N ASP A 174 1.55 -22.66 -0.06
CA ASP A 174 1.09 -22.87 -1.44
C ASP A 174 1.24 -21.60 -2.30
N PHE A 175 1.39 -21.80 -3.61
CA PHE A 175 1.54 -20.72 -4.59
C PHE A 175 0.42 -19.69 -4.52
N LEU A 176 0.79 -18.41 -4.45
CA LEU A 176 -0.15 -17.30 -4.56
C LEU A 176 0.36 -16.25 -5.56
N LEU A 177 -0.49 -15.91 -6.54
CA LEU A 177 -0.19 -14.92 -7.58
C LEU A 177 0.24 -13.57 -7.00
N CYS A 178 -0.40 -13.15 -5.91
CA CYS A 178 -0.05 -11.91 -5.21
C CYS A 178 1.32 -12.00 -4.52
N GLY A 179 1.66 -13.14 -3.88
CA GLY A 179 2.98 -13.35 -3.30
C GLY A 179 4.09 -13.37 -4.36
N SER A 180 3.79 -13.95 -5.53
CA SER A 180 4.71 -14.00 -6.66
C SER A 180 4.94 -12.62 -7.29
N SER A 181 3.89 -11.85 -7.57
CA SER A 181 4.04 -10.48 -8.11
C SER A 181 4.79 -9.56 -7.15
N CYS A 182 4.51 -9.67 -5.85
CA CYS A 182 5.24 -8.98 -4.79
C CYS A 182 6.74 -9.33 -4.81
N SER A 183 7.08 -10.62 -4.87
CA SER A 183 8.47 -11.09 -4.85
C SER A 183 9.27 -10.64 -6.10
N TYR A 184 8.65 -10.65 -7.28
CA TYR A 184 9.25 -10.09 -8.49
C TYR A 184 9.41 -8.56 -8.41
N GLY A 185 8.42 -7.85 -7.83
CA GLY A 185 8.50 -6.42 -7.61
C GLY A 185 9.67 -6.02 -6.69
N ILE A 186 9.89 -6.78 -5.60
CA ILE A 186 11.05 -6.57 -4.72
C ILE A 186 12.36 -6.76 -5.47
N SER A 187 12.46 -7.81 -6.29
CA SER A 187 13.66 -8.10 -7.09
C SER A 187 13.99 -7.01 -8.12
N ALA A 188 13.02 -6.16 -8.48
CA ALA A 188 13.25 -5.01 -9.35
C ALA A 188 13.63 -3.73 -8.58
N LEU A 189 13.38 -3.69 -7.26
CA LEU A 189 13.62 -2.55 -6.38
C LEU A 189 14.94 -2.66 -5.60
N CYS A 190 15.54 -3.86 -5.54
CA CYS A 190 16.83 -4.15 -4.93
C CYS A 190 17.86 -4.53 -6.01
#